data_AF-A0AAD9F9K7-F1
#
_entry.id   AF-A0AAD9F9K7-F1
#
_cell.length_a   1.000
_cell.length_b   1.000
_cell.length_c   1.000
_cell.angle_alpha   90.00
_cell.angle_beta   90.00
_cell.angle_gamma   90.00
#
_symmetry.space_group_name_H-M   'P 1'
#
loop_
_entity.id
_entity.type
_entity.pdbx_description
1 polymer ?
#
loop_
_entity_poly.entity_id
_entity_poly.type
_entity_poly.pdbx_seq_one_letter_code
_entity_poly.pdbx_strand_id
1 'polypeptide(L)'
;MKLEFFQKKFWTASRQCAALDGKCSISCDDENINCYLIDNNGFVLVAEDYTLTGKFFGEAEGAVMSKLLQMGSFKRVTLYDYQALCWAFSESSDSGHTLLDPYFAFFSAVKWILTELVIFLVEFNVYSWWHSDLTAKAQRIGRSMQVPCDTEYPAFISERTIKENTGNVDCGGCIKSFVIQQIPSSNLFMVVVDNKCDCSMFEPITMDPIEIMYILYWQKTRELGVIE
;
A
#
# COMPACT_ATOMS: atom_id res chain seq x y z
N MET A 1 9.90 24.02 13.33
CA MET A 1 11.24 23.46 13.64
C MET A 1 11.66 22.61 12.44
N LYS A 2 12.91 22.67 11.95
CA LYS A 2 13.35 21.77 10.86
C LYS A 2 13.56 20.35 11.41
N LEU A 3 13.08 19.34 10.69
CA LEU A 3 13.15 17.92 11.11
C LEU A 3 14.58 17.49 11.44
N GLU A 4 15.55 17.86 10.60
CA GLU A 4 16.97 17.54 10.77
C GLU A 4 17.55 18.07 12.09
N PHE A 5 17.15 19.27 12.50
CA PHE A 5 17.63 19.86 13.76
C PHE A 5 17.06 19.12 14.96
N PHE A 6 15.81 18.71 14.89
CA PHE A 6 15.17 17.89 15.91
C PHE A 6 15.83 16.52 16.02
N GLN A 7 16.02 15.83 14.89
CA GLN A 7 16.72 14.53 14.82
C GLN A 7 18.12 14.62 15.42
N LYS A 8 18.92 15.63 15.04
CA LYS A 8 20.27 15.82 15.58
C LYS A 8 20.28 15.99 17.09
N LYS A 9 19.35 16.78 17.63
CA LYS A 9 19.21 16.95 19.09
C LYS A 9 18.78 15.67 19.78
N PHE A 10 17.82 14.94 19.19
CA PHE A 10 17.35 13.66 19.72
C PHE A 10 18.50 12.65 19.79
N TRP A 11 19.26 12.47 18.70
CA TRP A 11 20.42 11.57 18.67
C TRP A 11 21.52 11.96 19.64
N THR A 12 21.76 13.26 19.81
CA THR A 12 22.74 13.74 20.80
C THR A 12 22.31 13.37 22.22
N ALA A 13 21.01 13.43 22.52
CA ALA A 13 20.47 13.07 23.83
C ALA A 13 20.39 11.55 24.05
N SER A 14 19.98 10.78 23.04
CA SER A 14 19.82 9.32 23.16
C SER A 14 21.14 8.56 23.29
N ARG A 15 22.25 9.15 22.80
CA ARG A 15 23.61 8.63 22.99
C ARG A 15 24.22 9.04 24.33
N GLN A 16 23.67 10.06 25.01
CA GLN A 16 24.18 10.54 26.29
C GLN A 16 23.62 9.68 27.43
N CYS A 17 24.43 8.74 27.90
CA CYS A 17 24.14 8.01 29.13
C CYS A 17 24.47 8.84 30.38
N ALA A 18 23.45 9.32 31.09
CA ALA A 18 23.63 9.92 32.42
C ALA A 18 23.60 8.82 33.51
N ALA A 19 24.68 8.03 33.63
CA ALA A 19 24.77 7.02 34.68
C ALA A 19 25.29 7.64 35.99
N LEU A 20 24.45 7.64 37.04
CA LEU A 20 24.84 7.94 38.42
C LEU A 20 25.79 6.88 39.03
N ASP A 21 25.88 5.69 38.41
CA ASP A 21 26.58 4.51 38.95
C ASP A 21 27.59 3.89 37.95
N GLY A 22 28.02 4.67 36.94
CA GLY A 22 29.14 4.32 36.05
C GLY A 22 28.92 3.20 35.03
N LYS A 23 27.77 2.51 35.01
CA LYS A 23 27.46 1.48 34.01
C LYS A 23 26.19 1.83 33.25
N CYS A 24 26.34 2.30 31.99
CA CYS A 24 25.21 2.44 31.08
C CYS A 24 24.86 1.07 30.50
N SER A 25 23.63 0.60 30.71
CA SER A 25 23.19 -0.71 30.23
C SER A 25 22.68 -0.70 28.79
N ILE A 26 22.19 0.45 28.29
CA ILE A 26 21.55 0.57 26.97
C ILE A 26 21.89 1.96 26.40
N SER A 27 22.58 2.01 25.26
CA SER A 27 22.92 3.24 24.53
C SER A 27 22.58 3.06 23.06
N CYS A 28 21.97 4.08 22.44
CA CYS A 28 21.65 4.10 21.00
C CYS A 28 22.87 4.38 20.10
N ASP A 29 24.08 4.13 20.61
CA ASP A 29 25.34 4.15 19.87
C ASP A 29 25.88 2.73 19.62
N ASP A 30 25.28 1.72 20.26
CA ASP A 30 25.64 0.31 20.08
C ASP A 30 24.97 -0.24 18.81
N GLU A 31 25.75 -0.87 17.92
CA GLU A 31 25.28 -1.49 16.68
C GLU A 31 24.28 -2.64 16.92
N ASN A 32 24.25 -3.19 18.14
CA ASN A 32 23.34 -4.27 18.52
C ASN A 32 21.95 -3.76 18.96
N ILE A 33 21.69 -2.45 18.97
CA ILE A 33 20.46 -1.87 19.49
C ILE A 33 19.89 -0.86 18.51
N ASN A 34 18.64 -1.07 18.10
CA ASN A 34 17.92 -0.13 17.26
C ASN A 34 17.03 0.77 18.11
N CYS A 35 17.18 2.09 17.96
CA CYS A 35 16.37 3.09 18.65
C CYS A 35 15.42 3.80 17.70
N TYR A 36 14.15 3.88 18.12
CA TYR A 36 13.06 4.50 17.37
C TYR A 36 12.36 5.54 18.22
N LEU A 37 11.95 6.63 17.58
CA LEU A 37 10.99 7.58 18.14
C LEU A 37 9.69 7.44 17.34
N ILE A 38 8.62 7.04 18.00
CA ILE A 38 7.32 6.80 17.37
C ILE A 38 6.24 7.72 17.94
N ASP A 39 5.21 7.98 17.15
CA ASP A 39 4.01 8.69 17.59
C ASP A 39 2.99 7.75 18.28
N ASN A 40 1.95 8.30 18.89
CA ASN A 40 0.85 7.54 19.49
C ASN A 40 0.04 6.72 18.47
N ASN A 41 0.21 6.99 17.18
CA ASN A 41 -0.36 6.20 16.09
C ASN A 41 0.59 5.12 15.56
N GLY A 42 1.80 4.99 16.13
CA GLY A 42 2.78 3.98 15.74
C GLY A 42 3.58 4.32 14.47
N PHE A 43 3.59 5.57 14.02
CA PHE A 43 4.47 6.02 12.93
C PHE A 43 5.85 6.40 13.45
N VAL A 44 6.89 6.03 12.69
CA VAL A 44 8.28 6.31 13.04
C VAL A 44 8.66 7.74 12.62
N LEU A 45 9.08 8.57 13.58
CA LEU A 45 9.54 9.93 13.35
C LEU A 45 11.06 10.03 13.23
N VAL A 46 11.77 9.21 13.99
CA VAL A 46 13.24 9.13 14.00
C VAL A 46 13.65 7.66 14.12
N ALA A 47 14.53 7.24 13.24
CA ALA A 47 15.19 5.95 13.23
C ALA A 47 16.63 6.11 12.75
N GLU A 48 17.49 5.14 13.03
CA GLU A 48 18.86 5.14 12.54
C GLU A 48 18.90 5.04 11.01
N ASP A 49 18.09 4.14 10.45
CA ASP A 49 17.82 4.10 9.02
C ASP A 49 16.73 5.13 8.65
N TYR A 50 17.13 6.13 7.87
CA TYR A 50 16.25 7.17 7.37
C TYR A 50 15.11 6.64 6.49
N THR A 51 15.26 5.47 5.84
CA THR A 51 14.21 4.89 4.99
C THR A 51 12.97 4.42 5.77
N LEU A 52 13.12 4.24 7.08
CA LEU A 52 12.04 3.86 7.99
C LEU A 52 11.26 5.07 8.50
N THR A 53 11.78 6.29 8.33
CA THR A 53 11.09 7.50 8.78
C THR A 53 9.81 7.72 7.98
N GLY A 54 8.70 7.91 8.68
CA GLY A 54 7.37 8.07 8.11
C GLY A 54 6.64 6.75 7.82
N LYS A 55 7.30 5.60 7.96
CA LYS A 55 6.64 4.29 7.86
C LYS A 55 5.98 3.89 9.17
N PHE A 56 5.04 2.96 9.07
CA PHE A 56 4.41 2.37 10.25
C PHE A 56 5.40 1.43 10.96
N PHE A 57 5.47 1.51 12.29
CA PHE A 57 6.41 0.72 13.09
C PHE A 57 6.18 -0.79 12.93
N GLY A 58 4.93 -1.23 12.68
CA GLY A 58 4.63 -2.63 12.43
C GLY A 58 5.20 -3.18 11.12
N GLU A 59 5.53 -2.33 10.15
CA GLU A 59 6.23 -2.74 8.93
C GLU A 59 7.73 -2.93 9.15
N ALA A 60 8.31 -2.10 10.02
CA ALA A 60 9.73 -2.19 10.39
C ALA A 60 10.00 -3.31 11.40
N GLU A 61 9.16 -3.43 12.44
CA GLU A 61 9.33 -4.35 13.57
C GLU A 61 7.99 -5.04 13.90
N GLY A 62 7.52 -5.90 12.99
CA GLY A 62 6.24 -6.62 13.13
C GLY A 62 6.16 -7.51 14.38
N ALA A 63 7.26 -8.17 14.73
CA ALA A 63 7.35 -9.00 15.94
C ALA A 63 7.09 -8.19 17.22
N VAL A 64 7.73 -7.03 17.36
CA VAL A 64 7.57 -6.14 18.53
C VAL A 64 6.16 -5.55 18.55
N MET A 65 5.65 -5.08 17.41
CA MET A 65 4.31 -4.53 17.32
C MET A 65 3.24 -5.57 17.68
N SER A 66 3.38 -6.82 17.25
CA SER A 66 2.46 -7.91 17.63
C SER A 66 2.42 -8.12 19.15
N LYS A 67 3.57 -8.03 19.81
CA LYS A 67 3.67 -8.16 21.26
C LYS A 67 3.05 -6.97 21.98
N LEU A 68 3.25 -5.75 21.47
CA LEU A 68 2.62 -4.53 22.00
C LEU A 68 1.09 -4.58 21.92
N LEU A 69 0.52 -5.17 20.86
CA LEU A 69 -0.91 -5.43 20.74
C LEU A 69 -1.38 -6.47 21.76
N GLN A 70 -0.63 -7.57 21.93
CA GLN A 70 -0.94 -8.62 22.91
C GLN A 70 -0.92 -8.09 24.36
N MET A 71 0.01 -7.19 24.66
CA MET A 71 0.14 -6.55 25.98
C MET A 71 -0.90 -5.45 26.23
N GLY A 72 -1.68 -5.06 25.21
CA GLY A 72 -2.66 -3.98 25.31
C GLY A 72 -2.05 -2.58 25.36
N SER A 73 -0.75 -2.42 25.09
CA SER A 73 -0.10 -1.12 24.94
C SER A 73 -0.61 -0.39 23.70
N PHE A 74 -0.82 -1.14 22.62
CA PHE A 74 -1.45 -0.63 21.40
C PHE A 74 -2.77 -1.34 21.18
N LYS A 75 -3.72 -0.60 20.60
CA LYS A 75 -5.02 -1.11 20.21
C LYS A 75 -5.19 -1.00 18.70
N ARG A 76 -5.63 -2.11 18.09
CA ARG A 76 -6.09 -2.14 16.71
C ARG A 76 -7.54 -1.65 16.65
N VAL A 77 -7.82 -0.69 15.78
CA VAL A 77 -9.15 -0.14 15.49
C VAL A 77 -9.37 -0.26 14.00
N THR A 78 -10.46 -0.87 13.56
CA THR A 78 -10.82 -0.93 12.14
C THR A 78 -11.57 0.33 11.73
N LEU A 79 -11.15 0.94 10.63
CA LEU A 79 -11.82 2.08 10.02
C LEU A 79 -12.42 1.65 8.69
N TYR A 80 -13.60 2.18 8.38
CA TYR A 80 -14.37 1.85 7.17
C TYR A 80 -14.43 3.09 6.27
N ASP A 81 -14.03 2.92 5.02
CA ASP A 81 -14.17 3.91 3.96
C ASP A 81 -15.16 3.40 2.89
N TYR A 82 -16.35 4.01 2.88
CA TYR A 82 -17.44 3.72 1.95
C TYR A 82 -17.35 4.54 0.64
N GLN A 83 -16.29 5.34 0.48
CA GLN A 83 -16.10 6.22 -0.67
C GLN A 83 -14.78 5.93 -1.40
N ALA A 84 -14.19 4.76 -1.18
CA ALA A 84 -12.96 4.33 -1.81
C ALA A 84 -13.18 3.96 -3.29
N LEU A 85 -12.08 3.95 -4.06
CA LEU A 85 -12.05 3.52 -5.44
C LEU A 85 -11.15 2.29 -5.57
N CYS A 86 -11.72 1.15 -5.96
CA CYS A 86 -11.00 -0.11 -6.17
C CYS A 86 -10.82 -0.36 -7.66
N TRP A 87 -9.77 -1.10 -7.99
CA TRP A 87 -9.55 -1.56 -9.35
C TRP A 87 -10.45 -2.75 -9.63
N ALA A 88 -11.45 -2.56 -10.48
CA ALA A 88 -12.20 -3.66 -11.05
C ALA A 88 -11.57 -4.09 -12.37
N PHE A 89 -11.28 -5.37 -12.48
CA PHE A 89 -11.06 -6.00 -13.77
C PHE A 89 -12.41 -6.15 -14.44
N SER A 90 -12.77 -5.21 -15.31
CA SER A 90 -13.87 -5.46 -16.23
C SER A 90 -13.39 -6.48 -17.24
N GLU A 91 -13.89 -7.71 -17.18
CA GLU A 91 -13.94 -8.51 -18.39
C GLU A 91 -14.69 -7.68 -19.42
N SER A 92 -14.09 -7.48 -20.59
CA SER A 92 -14.74 -6.85 -21.70
C SER A 92 -15.85 -7.77 -22.20
N SER A 93 -16.97 -7.84 -21.49
CA SER A 93 -18.23 -8.25 -22.09
C SER A 93 -18.63 -7.11 -23.02
N ASP A 94 -18.22 -7.23 -24.27
CA ASP A 94 -18.63 -6.36 -25.36
C ASP A 94 -20.16 -6.40 -25.47
N SER A 95 -20.82 -5.56 -24.68
CA SER A 95 -22.24 -5.23 -24.79
C SER A 95 -22.35 -3.93 -25.58
N GLY A 96 -21.55 -3.83 -26.64
CA GLY A 96 -21.44 -2.69 -27.53
C GLY A 96 -21.45 -3.09 -29.01
N HIS A 97 -22.01 -4.25 -29.35
CA HIS A 97 -22.45 -4.50 -30.72
C HIS A 97 -23.95 -4.16 -30.81
N THR A 98 -24.36 -3.55 -31.92
CA THR A 98 -25.76 -3.41 -32.39
C THR A 98 -26.48 -2.08 -32.12
N LEU A 99 -25.94 -0.91 -32.49
CA LEU A 99 -26.82 0.24 -32.81
C LEU A 99 -26.32 1.21 -33.90
N LEU A 100 -25.13 1.01 -34.49
CA LEU A 100 -24.62 1.86 -35.60
C LEU A 100 -24.47 1.12 -36.94
N ASP A 101 -24.89 -0.14 -36.98
CA ASP A 101 -24.83 -0.96 -38.20
C ASP A 101 -25.64 -0.38 -39.39
N PRO A 102 -26.87 0.17 -39.22
CA PRO A 102 -27.63 0.63 -40.39
C PRO A 102 -27.08 1.93 -41.01
N TYR A 103 -26.50 2.82 -40.21
CA TYR A 103 -25.93 4.07 -40.72
C TYR A 103 -24.60 3.81 -41.42
N PHE A 104 -23.70 3.01 -40.83
CA PHE A 104 -22.45 2.65 -41.51
C PHE A 104 -22.71 1.78 -42.75
N ALA A 105 -23.70 0.87 -42.74
CA ALA A 105 -24.12 0.14 -43.94
C ALA A 105 -24.63 1.08 -45.04
N PHE A 106 -25.45 2.08 -44.68
CA PHE A 106 -25.96 3.07 -45.63
C PHE A 106 -24.83 3.92 -46.24
N PHE A 107 -23.93 4.46 -45.41
CA PHE A 107 -22.80 5.24 -45.90
C PHE A 107 -21.79 4.39 -46.67
N SER A 108 -21.66 3.10 -46.34
CA SER A 108 -20.83 2.16 -47.11
C SER A 108 -21.45 1.84 -48.46
N ALA A 109 -22.79 1.71 -48.55
CA ALA A 109 -23.50 1.55 -49.81
C ALA A 109 -23.41 2.81 -50.68
N VAL A 110 -23.60 3.99 -50.08
CA VAL A 110 -23.45 5.29 -50.78
C VAL A 110 -22.02 5.49 -51.24
N LYS A 111 -21.04 5.17 -50.38
CA LYS A 111 -19.62 5.23 -50.73
C LYS A 111 -19.29 4.21 -51.82
N TRP A 112 -19.81 2.98 -51.77
CA TRP A 112 -19.61 1.97 -52.81
C TRP A 112 -20.13 2.44 -54.17
N ILE A 113 -21.36 2.98 -54.22
CA ILE A 113 -21.95 3.56 -55.45
C ILE A 113 -21.10 4.72 -55.97
N LEU A 114 -20.68 5.64 -55.10
CA LEU A 114 -19.80 6.75 -55.47
C LEU A 114 -18.43 6.27 -55.96
N THR A 115 -17.90 5.20 -55.37
CA THR A 115 -16.60 4.63 -55.75
C THR A 115 -16.69 3.94 -57.11
N GLU A 116 -17.77 3.20 -57.40
CA GLU A 116 -18.02 2.63 -58.72
C GLU A 116 -18.26 3.70 -59.79
N LEU A 117 -18.92 4.81 -59.44
CA LEU A 117 -19.08 5.95 -60.36
C LEU A 117 -17.74 6.64 -60.67
N VAL A 118 -16.88 6.78 -59.66
CA VAL A 118 -15.53 7.32 -59.81
C VAL A 118 -14.61 6.35 -60.56
N ILE A 119 -14.72 5.04 -60.31
CA ILE A 119 -14.00 4.00 -61.06
C ILE A 119 -14.47 3.96 -62.51
N PHE A 120 -15.76 4.08 -62.81
CA PHE A 120 -16.28 4.17 -64.18
C PHE A 120 -15.76 5.43 -64.92
N LEU A 121 -15.58 6.54 -64.20
CA LEU A 121 -14.97 7.78 -64.71
C LEU A 121 -13.43 7.69 -64.84
N VAL A 122 -12.77 6.88 -64.01
CA VAL A 122 -11.31 6.66 -64.00
C VAL A 122 -10.89 5.52 -64.95
N GLU A 123 -11.74 4.53 -65.21
CA GLU A 123 -11.56 3.54 -66.29
C GLU A 123 -11.65 4.21 -67.67
N PHE A 124 -12.30 5.37 -67.75
CA PHE A 124 -12.23 6.29 -68.90
C PHE A 124 -10.92 7.11 -68.95
N ASN A 125 -10.02 7.00 -67.96
CA ASN A 125 -8.69 7.66 -67.93
C ASN A 125 -7.65 6.93 -67.03
N VAL A 126 -7.03 5.89 -67.60
CA VAL A 126 -5.61 5.49 -67.49
C VAL A 126 -4.96 5.45 -66.09
N TYR A 127 -4.81 4.21 -65.58
CA TYR A 127 -3.50 3.67 -65.17
C TYR A 127 -2.80 4.30 -63.95
N SER A 128 -3.37 4.13 -62.77
CA SER A 128 -2.62 4.06 -61.51
C SER A 128 -3.63 3.66 -60.45
N TRP A 129 -3.44 2.69 -59.58
CA TRP A 129 -2.43 2.80 -58.55
C TRP A 129 -2.69 1.59 -57.65
N TRP A 130 -2.09 0.47 -58.01
CA TRP A 130 -2.13 -0.77 -57.27
C TRP A 130 -1.25 -0.65 -56.02
N HIS A 131 -1.58 0.19 -55.05
CA HIS A 131 -1.08 0.08 -53.66
C HIS A 131 -1.65 1.16 -52.74
N SER A 132 -2.48 0.75 -51.79
CA SER A 132 -2.30 1.15 -50.38
C SER A 132 -3.18 0.30 -49.49
N ASP A 133 -2.61 -0.79 -49.00
CA ASP A 133 -3.09 -1.48 -47.80
C ASP A 133 -2.88 -0.54 -46.59
N LEU A 134 -3.94 -0.22 -45.87
CA LEU A 134 -3.83 0.47 -44.58
C LEU A 134 -4.81 -0.15 -43.58
N THR A 135 -4.38 -1.27 -42.97
CA THR A 135 -5.12 -1.90 -41.87
C THR A 135 -4.33 -1.69 -40.58
N ALA A 136 -4.73 -0.74 -39.74
CA ALA A 136 -4.19 -0.57 -38.40
C ALA A 136 -4.96 -1.44 -37.41
N LYS A 137 -4.34 -2.51 -36.89
CA LYS A 137 -4.86 -3.27 -35.75
C LYS A 137 -4.50 -2.53 -34.45
N ALA A 138 -5.52 -2.04 -33.74
CA ALA A 138 -5.38 -1.54 -32.37
C ALA A 138 -5.51 -2.71 -31.39
N GLN A 139 -4.43 -3.04 -30.68
CA GLN A 139 -4.43 -4.02 -29.59
C GLN A 139 -5.00 -3.36 -28.33
N ARG A 140 -6.22 -3.74 -27.92
CA ARG A 140 -6.81 -3.28 -26.66
C ARG A 140 -6.30 -4.14 -25.50
N ILE A 141 -5.33 -3.61 -24.77
CA ILE A 141 -4.98 -4.10 -23.43
C ILE A 141 -6.19 -3.84 -22.53
N GLY A 142 -6.60 -4.86 -21.75
CA GLY A 142 -7.73 -4.79 -20.83
C GLY A 142 -7.68 -3.53 -19.98
N ARG A 143 -8.74 -2.73 -20.03
CA ARG A 143 -8.79 -1.43 -19.36
C ARG A 143 -9.13 -1.69 -17.90
N SER A 144 -8.17 -1.53 -16.98
CA SER A 144 -8.48 -1.47 -15.56
C SER A 144 -9.38 -0.24 -15.33
N MET A 145 -10.56 -0.46 -14.75
CA MET A 145 -11.51 0.60 -14.47
C MET A 145 -11.60 0.77 -12.95
N GLN A 146 -11.50 2.02 -12.48
CA GLN A 146 -11.74 2.32 -11.07
C GLN A 146 -13.25 2.39 -10.83
N VAL A 147 -13.71 1.65 -9.84
CA VAL A 147 -15.11 1.62 -9.42
C VAL A 147 -15.21 1.97 -7.94
N PRO A 148 -16.32 2.60 -7.50
CA PRO A 148 -16.56 2.81 -6.08
C PRO A 148 -16.70 1.47 -5.36
N CYS A 149 -16.00 1.33 -4.24
CA CYS A 149 -15.97 0.13 -3.39
C CYS A 149 -15.91 0.55 -1.92
N ASP A 150 -16.23 -0.40 -1.05
CA ASP A 150 -16.07 -0.23 0.39
C ASP A 150 -14.77 -0.89 0.82
N THR A 151 -13.95 -0.17 1.57
CA THR A 151 -12.67 -0.68 2.09
C THR A 151 -12.65 -0.58 3.60
N GLU A 152 -11.98 -1.53 4.25
CA GLU A 152 -11.58 -1.41 5.65
C GLU A 152 -10.07 -1.31 5.75
N TYR A 153 -9.58 -0.48 6.66
CA TYR A 153 -8.15 -0.38 6.95
C TYR A 153 -7.91 -0.38 8.45
N PRO A 154 -6.86 -1.09 8.93
CA PRO A 154 -6.54 -1.14 10.35
C PRO A 154 -5.77 0.13 10.76
N ALA A 155 -6.29 0.83 11.75
CA ALA A 155 -5.62 1.91 12.45
C ALA A 155 -5.10 1.45 13.82
N PHE A 156 -3.99 2.03 14.25
CA PHE A 156 -3.36 1.70 15.53
C PHE A 156 -3.28 2.95 16.41
N ILE A 157 -3.58 2.76 17.68
CA ILE A 157 -3.48 3.83 18.68
C ILE A 157 -2.93 3.29 19.99
N SER A 158 -2.01 4.03 20.60
CA SER A 158 -1.48 3.69 21.91
C SER A 158 -2.49 3.99 23.02
N GLU A 159 -2.49 3.14 24.05
CA GLU A 159 -3.29 3.34 25.26
C GLU A 159 -2.55 4.28 26.23
N ARG A 160 -3.27 5.19 26.89
CA ARG A 160 -2.67 6.33 27.63
C ARG A 160 -1.97 5.94 28.95
N THR A 161 -1.92 4.66 29.31
CA THR A 161 -1.42 4.17 30.60
C THR A 161 -0.01 3.57 30.57
N ILE A 162 0.72 3.66 29.45
CA ILE A 162 2.07 3.07 29.35
C ILE A 162 3.06 3.97 30.09
N LYS A 163 3.35 3.65 31.36
CA LYS A 163 4.40 4.35 32.12
C LYS A 163 5.80 3.87 31.73
N GLU A 164 5.96 2.58 31.46
CA GLU A 164 7.14 1.91 30.91
C GLU A 164 6.80 0.43 30.74
N ASN A 165 6.92 -0.12 29.53
CA ASN A 165 6.70 -1.55 29.31
C ASN A 165 7.97 -2.17 28.70
N THR A 166 8.52 -3.16 29.39
CA THR A 166 9.56 -4.03 28.87
C THR A 166 8.92 -5.32 28.40
N GLY A 167 9.28 -5.77 27.21
CA GLY A 167 8.74 -6.98 26.61
C GLY A 167 9.81 -7.81 25.94
N ASN A 168 9.57 -9.11 25.92
CA ASN A 168 10.41 -10.09 25.25
C ASN A 168 9.56 -10.82 24.22
N VAL A 169 10.09 -10.97 23.01
CA VAL A 169 9.50 -11.75 21.91
C VAL A 169 10.36 -12.98 21.70
N ASP A 170 9.74 -14.16 21.73
CA ASP A 170 10.39 -15.41 21.37
C ASP A 170 10.32 -15.60 19.85
N CYS A 171 11.48 -15.73 19.20
CA CYS A 171 11.58 -15.93 17.76
C CYS A 171 12.03 -17.36 17.40
N GLY A 172 11.78 -18.35 18.28
CA GLY A 172 11.99 -19.77 17.97
C GLY A 172 13.46 -20.21 17.98
N GLY A 173 14.30 -19.53 18.76
CA GLY A 173 15.74 -19.80 18.84
C GLY A 173 16.54 -18.70 19.53
N CYS A 174 15.93 -17.53 19.72
CA CYS A 174 16.47 -16.38 20.42
C CYS A 174 15.31 -15.59 21.05
N ILE A 175 15.66 -14.67 21.95
CA ILE A 175 14.70 -13.74 22.55
C ILE A 175 15.07 -12.33 22.10
N LYS A 176 14.15 -11.67 21.39
CA LYS A 176 14.25 -10.26 21.03
C LYS A 176 13.60 -9.42 22.11
N SER A 177 14.42 -8.66 22.85
CA SER A 177 13.95 -7.80 23.94
C SER A 177 13.70 -6.38 23.44
N PHE A 178 12.71 -5.71 24.03
CA PHE A 178 12.41 -4.32 23.73
C PHE A 178 11.92 -3.57 24.96
N VAL A 179 12.11 -2.25 24.94
CA VAL A 179 11.61 -1.32 25.94
C VAL A 179 10.88 -0.20 25.23
N ILE A 180 9.67 0.11 25.69
CA ILE A 180 8.92 1.29 25.25
C ILE A 180 8.66 2.22 26.43
N GLN A 181 8.98 3.50 26.24
CA GLN A 181 8.79 4.55 27.23
C GLN A 181 8.09 5.75 26.61
N GLN A 182 7.08 6.28 27.31
CA GLN A 182 6.41 7.51 26.89
C GLN A 182 7.26 8.73 27.27
N ILE A 183 7.41 9.68 26.34
CA ILE A 183 8.07 10.96 26.64
C ILE A 183 7.10 11.84 27.43
N PRO A 184 7.47 12.32 28.64
CA PRO A 184 6.58 13.12 29.46
C PRO A 184 6.18 14.42 28.75
N SER A 185 4.91 14.81 28.93
CA SER A 185 4.33 16.02 28.30
C SER A 185 4.27 15.99 26.77
N SER A 186 4.30 14.79 26.16
CA SER A 186 4.24 14.60 24.71
C SER A 186 3.37 13.38 24.33
N ASN A 187 2.99 13.28 23.06
CA ASN A 187 2.34 12.11 22.46
C ASN A 187 3.34 11.08 21.90
N LEU A 188 4.64 11.32 22.09
CA LEU A 188 5.70 10.49 21.53
C LEU A 188 6.17 9.39 22.49
N PHE A 189 6.62 8.28 21.90
CA PHE A 189 7.19 7.14 22.59
C PHE A 189 8.58 6.84 22.04
N MET A 190 9.53 6.56 22.93
CA MET A 190 10.84 6.03 22.59
C MET A 190 10.79 4.52 22.70
N VAL A 191 11.18 3.83 21.63
CA VAL A 191 11.25 2.37 21.57
C VAL A 191 12.69 1.96 21.31
N VAL A 192 13.20 1.06 22.14
CA VAL A 192 14.53 0.51 22.01
C VAL A 192 14.40 -1.00 21.84
N VAL A 193 15.02 -1.53 20.78
CA VAL A 193 14.87 -2.92 20.35
C VAL A 193 16.25 -3.55 20.18
N ASP A 194 16.45 -4.75 20.72
CA ASP A 194 17.66 -5.53 20.51
C ASP A 194 17.71 -6.07 19.07
N ASN A 195 18.81 -5.84 18.34
CA ASN A 195 19.01 -6.26 16.96
C ASN A 195 19.86 -7.54 16.84
N LYS A 196 20.22 -8.21 17.94
CA LYS A 196 21.02 -9.46 17.90
C LYS A 196 20.31 -10.63 17.24
N CYS A 197 18.99 -10.55 17.07
CA CYS A 197 18.22 -11.61 16.46
C CYS A 197 17.26 -11.11 15.39
N ASP A 198 17.24 -11.83 14.28
CA ASP A 198 16.26 -11.64 13.21
C ASP A 198 15.00 -12.46 13.49
N CYS A 199 13.85 -11.81 13.39
CA CYS A 199 12.53 -12.37 13.68
C CYS A 199 11.65 -12.34 12.42
N SER A 200 12.22 -12.70 11.28
CA SER A 200 11.58 -12.73 9.96
C SER A 200 10.42 -13.72 9.82
N MET A 201 10.20 -14.59 10.81
CA MET A 201 9.02 -15.47 10.88
C MET A 201 7.71 -14.70 11.14
N PHE A 202 7.80 -13.51 11.73
CA PHE A 202 6.64 -12.66 11.97
C PHE A 202 6.38 -11.81 10.73
N GLU A 203 5.18 -11.94 10.18
CA GLU A 203 4.76 -11.09 9.07
C GLU A 203 4.71 -9.62 9.49
N PRO A 204 5.15 -8.70 8.62
CA PRO A 204 4.97 -7.28 8.84
C PRO A 204 3.50 -6.94 9.04
N ILE A 205 3.19 -6.08 10.00
CA ILE A 205 1.83 -5.59 10.20
C ILE A 205 1.67 -4.33 9.36
N THR A 206 0.88 -4.39 8.30
CA THR A 206 0.62 -3.25 7.42
C THR A 206 -0.66 -2.51 7.78
N MET A 207 -0.78 -1.29 7.27
CA MET A 207 -1.99 -0.45 7.36
C MET A 207 -2.75 -0.37 6.03
N ASP A 208 -2.50 -1.31 5.12
CA ASP A 208 -3.08 -1.29 3.78
C ASP A 208 -4.60 -1.51 3.80
N PRO A 209 -5.35 -0.82 2.93
CA PRO A 209 -6.78 -0.99 2.81
C PRO A 209 -7.14 -2.33 2.15
N ILE A 210 -8.17 -2.98 2.68
CA ILE A 210 -8.71 -4.26 2.21
C ILE A 210 -10.13 -4.02 1.70
N GLU A 211 -10.44 -4.52 0.50
CA GLU A 211 -11.79 -4.42 -0.05
C GLU A 211 -12.77 -5.36 0.69
N ILE A 212 -13.91 -4.80 1.10
CA ILE A 212 -14.97 -5.58 1.75
C ILE A 212 -15.82 -6.24 0.67
N MET A 213 -15.69 -7.56 0.56
CA MET A 213 -16.59 -8.35 -0.26
C MET A 213 -17.82 -8.79 0.53
N TYR A 214 -18.98 -8.23 0.19
CA TYR A 214 -20.26 -8.64 0.78
C TYR A 214 -20.62 -10.09 0.40
N ILE A 215 -21.24 -10.84 1.32
CA ILE A 215 -21.60 -12.26 1.16
C ILE A 215 -22.44 -12.51 -0.11
N LEU A 216 -23.35 -11.60 -0.45
CA LEU A 216 -24.17 -11.66 -1.67
C LEU A 216 -23.31 -11.58 -2.94
N TYR A 217 -22.25 -10.77 -2.92
CA TYR A 217 -21.31 -10.64 -4.03
C TYR A 217 -20.37 -11.84 -4.11
N TRP A 218 -19.99 -12.41 -2.96
CA TRP A 218 -19.19 -13.64 -2.85
C TRP A 218 -19.88 -14.85 -3.48
N GLN A 219 -21.19 -15.02 -3.28
CA GLN A 219 -21.95 -16.10 -3.94
C GLN A 219 -21.94 -15.94 -5.46
N LYS A 220 -22.14 -14.70 -5.94
CA LYS A 220 -22.12 -14.39 -7.37
C LYS A 220 -20.74 -14.58 -8.02
N THR A 221 -19.65 -14.25 -7.33
CA THR A 221 -18.27 -14.45 -7.82
C THR A 221 -17.85 -15.91 -7.79
N ARG A 222 -18.33 -16.70 -6.82
CA ARG A 222 -18.12 -18.16 -6.78
C ARG A 222 -18.88 -18.87 -7.90
N GLU A 223 -20.09 -18.41 -8.23
CA GLU A 223 -20.86 -18.90 -9.39
C GLU A 223 -20.21 -18.54 -10.74
N LEU A 224 -19.43 -17.45 -10.80
CA LEU A 224 -18.70 -16.99 -11.99
C LEU A 224 -17.27 -17.56 -12.10
N GLY A 225 -16.80 -18.37 -11.15
CA GLY A 225 -15.51 -19.06 -11.22
C GLY A 225 -14.27 -18.15 -11.07
N VAL A 226 -14.41 -16.99 -10.43
CA VAL A 226 -13.35 -15.97 -10.33
C VAL A 226 -12.48 -16.12 -9.06
N ILE A 227 -12.89 -16.97 -8.11
CA ILE A 227 -12.17 -17.20 -6.85
C ILE A 227 -12.22 -18.70 -6.55
N GLU A 228 -11.05 -19.36 -6.54
CA GLU A 228 -10.85 -20.72 -5.98
C GLU A 228 -10.77 -20.67 -4.46
#